data_AF-A0A920HSQ7-F1
#
_entry.id   AF-A0A920HSQ7-F1
#
_cell.length_a   1.000
_cell.length_b   1.000
_cell.length_c   1.000
_cell.angle_alpha   90.00
_cell.angle_beta   90.00
_cell.angle_gamma   90.00
#
_symmetry.space_group_name_H-M   'P 1'
#
loop_
_entity.id
_entity.type
_entity.pdbx_description
1 polymer ?
#
loop_
_entity_poly.entity_id
_entity_poly.type
_entity_poly.pdbx_seq_one_letter_code
_entity_poly.pdbx_strand_id
1 'polypeptide(L)'
;MGFRCGIIGLPNVGKSTLFNALTRTSAAQAENYPFCTIEPNIGEVDVPDKRLEVLSKLNKSERIIPARLTFVDIAGLVKGASQGEGLGNQFLSNIKEVDAVAHVVRCFEDDNITHVNGKIDPIKDIEIIETELLLSDISNLEKRQVSLEKKAKSNDKDSKEKLILIDEILEKLNNNNLFDFKSLDEKNIKYF
;
A
#
# COMPACT_ATOMS: atom_id res chain seq x y z
N MET A 1 -12.74 -3.55 -11.29
CA MET A 1 -11.91 -3.30 -10.09
C MET A 1 -11.05 -2.09 -10.39
N GLY A 2 -11.11 -1.05 -9.56
CA GLY A 2 -10.29 0.15 -9.72
C GLY A 2 -9.00 0.00 -8.93
N PHE A 3 -7.90 0.54 -9.45
CA PHE A 3 -6.59 0.51 -8.80
C PHE A 3 -6.55 1.51 -7.64
N ARG A 4 -6.18 1.04 -6.45
CA ARG A 4 -6.06 1.83 -5.22
C ARG A 4 -4.60 1.97 -4.79
N CYS A 5 -4.15 3.20 -4.62
CA CYS A 5 -2.83 3.55 -4.11
C CYS A 5 -2.95 4.11 -2.68
N GLY A 6 -2.41 3.41 -1.70
CA GLY A 6 -2.35 3.86 -0.31
C GLY A 6 -1.16 4.79 -0.08
N ILE A 7 -1.42 6.01 0.38
CA ILE A 7 -0.37 6.94 0.78
C ILE A 7 -0.02 6.65 2.24
N ILE A 8 1.24 6.30 2.49
CA ILE A 8 1.77 6.00 3.82
C ILE A 8 2.93 6.93 4.16
N GLY A 9 3.28 6.95 5.44
CA GLY A 9 4.45 7.66 5.95
C GLY A 9 4.35 7.86 7.45
N LEU A 10 5.45 8.29 8.05
CA LEU A 10 5.46 8.68 9.46
C LEU A 10 4.59 9.93 9.70
N PRO A 11 4.19 10.22 10.95
CA PRO A 11 3.58 11.49 11.30
C PRO A 11 4.43 12.69 10.85
N ASN A 12 3.78 13.78 10.46
CA ASN A 12 4.40 15.06 10.09
C ASN A 12 5.32 15.06 8.85
N VAL A 13 5.24 14.04 7.98
CA VAL A 13 6.01 13.99 6.72
C VAL A 13 5.37 14.75 5.55
N GLY A 14 4.18 15.33 5.76
CA GLY A 14 3.42 16.03 4.70
C GLY A 14 2.40 15.15 3.95
N LYS A 15 2.13 13.94 4.44
CA LYS A 15 1.16 12.98 3.86
C LYS A 15 -0.21 13.60 3.56
N SER A 16 -0.86 14.20 4.57
CA SER A 16 -2.17 14.82 4.39
C SER A 16 -2.12 16.07 3.50
N THR A 17 -0.99 16.79 3.47
CA THR A 17 -0.79 17.91 2.54
C THR A 17 -0.75 17.42 1.10
N LEU A 18 -0.01 16.34 0.82
CA LEU A 18 0.06 15.70 -0.49
C LEU A 18 -1.31 15.16 -0.91
N PHE A 19 -1.99 14.42 -0.02
CA PHE A 19 -3.33 13.88 -0.29
C PHE A 19 -4.32 15.01 -0.64
N ASN A 20 -4.37 16.06 0.18
CA ASN A 20 -5.24 17.21 -0.08
C ASN A 20 -4.89 17.92 -1.40
N ALA A 21 -3.61 18.01 -1.75
CA ALA A 21 -3.21 18.59 -3.02
C ALA A 21 -3.70 17.76 -4.21
N LEU A 22 -3.60 16.43 -4.12
CA LEU A 22 -4.08 15.50 -5.14
C LEU A 22 -5.61 15.57 -5.29
N THR A 23 -6.34 15.55 -4.16
CA THR A 23 -7.81 15.48 -4.16
C THR A 23 -8.51 16.80 -4.42
N ARG A 24 -7.87 17.96 -4.15
CA ARG A 24 -8.44 19.28 -4.49
C ARG A 24 -8.64 19.47 -5.99
N THR A 25 -7.72 18.96 -6.81
CA THR A 25 -7.85 18.94 -8.28
C THR A 25 -9.09 18.19 -8.73
N SER A 26 -9.41 17.09 -8.04
CA SER A 26 -10.53 16.22 -8.34
C SER A 26 -11.85 16.70 -7.78
N ALA A 27 -11.86 17.29 -6.58
CA ALA A 27 -13.06 17.88 -5.98
C ALA A 27 -13.64 19.03 -6.84
N ALA A 28 -12.78 19.79 -7.52
CA ALA A 28 -13.18 20.79 -8.50
C ALA A 28 -13.80 20.19 -9.79
N GLN A 29 -13.58 18.91 -10.06
CA GLN A 29 -14.06 18.19 -11.26
C GLN A 29 -15.20 17.20 -10.95
N ALA A 30 -15.39 16.85 -9.67
CA ALA A 30 -16.32 15.84 -9.17
C ALA A 30 -17.79 16.32 -9.05
N GLU A 31 -18.09 17.61 -9.30
CA GLU A 31 -19.47 18.12 -9.39
C GLU A 31 -20.33 17.38 -10.42
N ASN A 32 -19.73 16.59 -11.31
CA ASN A 32 -20.41 15.88 -12.40
C ASN A 32 -20.90 14.45 -12.07
N TYR A 33 -20.70 13.91 -10.86
CA TYR A 33 -21.01 12.49 -10.55
C TYR A 33 -21.81 12.29 -9.24
N PRO A 34 -23.14 12.10 -9.32
CA PRO A 34 -24.05 12.14 -8.15
C PRO A 34 -24.09 10.88 -7.26
N PHE A 35 -23.10 9.97 -7.32
CA PHE A 35 -23.14 8.69 -6.58
C PHE A 35 -21.84 8.31 -5.85
N CYS A 36 -20.83 9.18 -5.79
CA CYS A 36 -19.60 8.88 -5.08
C CYS A 36 -19.78 9.11 -3.57
N THR A 37 -19.74 8.04 -2.77
CA THR A 37 -19.52 8.16 -1.32
C THR A 37 -18.13 8.73 -1.10
N ILE A 38 -18.05 9.97 -0.63
CA ILE A 38 -16.78 10.63 -0.32
C ILE A 38 -16.35 10.13 1.06
N GLU A 39 -15.59 9.04 1.11
CA GLU A 39 -14.84 8.72 2.31
C GLU A 39 -13.76 9.80 2.49
N PRO A 40 -13.60 10.39 3.69
CA PRO A 40 -12.75 11.57 3.90
C PRO A 40 -11.26 11.32 3.59
N ASN A 41 -10.87 10.05 3.56
CA ASN A 41 -9.54 9.55 3.29
C ASN A 41 -9.42 8.81 1.94
N ILE A 42 -10.42 8.89 1.06
CA ILE A 42 -10.33 8.35 -0.31
C ILE A 42 -10.56 9.47 -1.32
N GLY A 43 -9.71 9.53 -2.34
CA GLY A 43 -9.86 10.48 -3.43
C GLY A 43 -9.56 9.86 -4.79
N GLU A 44 -10.41 10.09 -5.77
CA GLU A 44 -10.12 9.75 -7.17
C GLU A 44 -9.35 10.88 -7.84
N VAL A 45 -8.38 10.58 -8.68
CA VAL A 45 -7.58 11.57 -9.43
C VAL A 45 -7.51 11.12 -10.89
N ASP A 46 -7.75 12.06 -11.81
CA ASP A 46 -7.63 11.81 -13.24
C ASP A 46 -6.15 11.62 -13.63
N VAL A 47 -5.87 10.57 -14.40
CA VAL A 47 -4.53 10.28 -14.91
C VAL A 47 -4.23 11.21 -16.08
N PRO A 48 -3.21 12.09 -15.99
CA PRO A 48 -2.89 13.02 -17.05
C PRO A 48 -2.34 12.29 -18.27
N ASP A 49 -3.07 12.31 -19.39
CA ASP A 49 -2.67 11.66 -20.63
C ASP A 49 -2.90 12.55 -21.86
N LYS A 50 -1.80 13.10 -22.39
CA LYS A 50 -1.80 13.96 -23.58
C LYS A 50 -2.34 13.26 -24.84
N ARG A 51 -2.31 11.92 -24.88
CA ARG A 51 -2.83 11.16 -26.04
C ARG A 51 -4.34 11.33 -26.18
N LEU A 52 -5.06 11.48 -25.06
CA LEU A 52 -6.51 11.69 -25.09
C LEU A 52 -6.89 13.01 -25.76
N GLU A 53 -6.10 14.07 -25.56
CA GLU A 53 -6.30 15.34 -26.24
C GLU A 53 -6.11 15.23 -27.77
N VAL A 54 -5.08 14.49 -28.19
CA VAL A 54 -4.81 14.24 -29.61
C VAL A 54 -5.97 13.47 -30.25
N LEU A 55 -6.39 12.38 -29.61
CA LEU A 55 -7.49 11.54 -30.10
C LEU A 55 -8.83 12.31 -30.15
N SER A 56 -9.12 13.11 -29.13
CA SER A 56 -10.31 13.96 -29.08
C SER A 56 -10.33 14.97 -30.22
N LYS A 57 -9.18 15.61 -30.55
CA LYS A 57 -9.07 16.52 -31.69
C LYS A 57 -9.28 15.82 -33.04
N LEU A 58 -8.71 14.62 -33.21
CA LEU A 58 -8.85 13.84 -34.45
C LEU A 58 -10.29 13.37 -34.67
N ASN A 59 -10.95 12.89 -33.62
CA ASN A 59 -12.28 12.30 -33.70
C ASN A 59 -13.42 13.29 -33.36
N LYS A 60 -13.08 14.54 -33.02
CA LYS A 60 -14.01 15.60 -32.59
C LYS A 60 -14.96 15.13 -31.46
N SER A 61 -14.41 14.44 -30.47
CA SER A 61 -15.20 13.91 -29.35
C SER A 61 -15.77 15.03 -28.50
N GLU A 62 -17.05 14.92 -28.12
CA GLU A 62 -17.75 15.92 -27.28
C GLU A 62 -17.14 16.06 -25.88
N ARG A 63 -16.57 14.97 -25.35
CA ARG A 63 -15.92 14.94 -24.03
C ARG A 63 -14.71 14.00 -24.02
N ILE A 64 -13.76 14.31 -23.16
CA ILE A 64 -12.62 13.44 -22.81
C ILE A 64 -12.94 12.77 -21.48
N ILE A 65 -12.78 11.44 -21.43
CA ILE A 65 -12.93 10.66 -20.19
C ILE A 65 -11.56 10.07 -19.88
N PRO A 66 -10.80 10.62 -18.91
CA PRO A 66 -9.51 10.08 -18.52
C PRO A 66 -9.67 8.77 -17.73
N ALA A 67 -8.58 8.01 -17.67
CA ALA A 67 -8.45 6.95 -16.68
C ALA A 67 -8.36 7.59 -15.28
N ARG A 68 -8.87 6.91 -14.25
CA ARG A 68 -8.81 7.39 -12.87
C ARG A 68 -7.99 6.47 -12.00
N LEU A 69 -7.29 7.09 -11.04
CA LEU A 69 -6.59 6.41 -9.97
C LEU A 69 -7.25 6.74 -8.63
N THR A 70 -7.46 5.75 -7.78
CA THR A 70 -7.95 5.99 -6.43
C THR A 70 -6.77 6.09 -5.46
N PHE A 71 -6.68 7.18 -4.72
CA PHE A 71 -5.74 7.32 -3.61
C PHE A 71 -6.46 7.13 -2.27
N VAL A 72 -5.80 6.45 -1.34
CA VAL A 72 -6.28 6.24 0.03
C VAL A 72 -5.28 6.86 0.99
N ASP A 73 -5.70 7.81 1.81
CA ASP A 73 -4.89 8.34 2.90
C ASP A 73 -4.89 7.34 4.05
N ILE A 74 -3.78 6.63 4.24
CA ILE A 74 -3.64 5.66 5.33
C ILE A 74 -3.15 6.41 6.56
N ALA A 75 -3.75 6.18 7.72
CA ALA A 75 -3.34 6.83 8.98
C ALA A 75 -1.83 6.71 9.22
N GLY A 76 -1.21 7.70 9.87
CA GLY A 76 0.23 7.68 10.11
C GLY A 76 0.65 6.50 11.01
N LEU A 77 1.74 5.82 10.65
CA LEU A 77 2.28 4.72 11.44
C LEU A 77 2.96 5.26 12.71
N VAL A 78 2.61 4.73 13.87
CA VAL A 78 3.38 4.89 15.10
C VAL A 78 4.15 3.59 15.33
N LYS A 79 5.42 3.68 15.74
CA LYS A 79 6.28 2.54 16.04
C LYS A 79 5.58 1.56 17.00
N GLY A 80 5.72 0.25 16.76
CA GLY A 80 5.07 -0.80 17.59
C GLY A 80 3.77 -1.35 17.00
N ALA A 81 3.53 -1.12 15.71
CA ALA A 81 2.30 -1.54 15.05
C ALA A 81 2.11 -3.04 14.97
N SER A 82 3.20 -3.76 14.71
CA SER A 82 3.24 -5.22 14.70
C SER A 82 3.01 -5.86 16.08
N GLN A 83 3.20 -5.11 17.18
CA GLN A 83 3.00 -5.61 18.55
C GLN A 83 1.55 -5.49 19.05
N GLY A 84 0.65 -4.96 18.24
CA GLY A 84 -0.79 -4.95 18.52
C GLY A 84 -1.32 -3.72 19.26
N GLU A 85 -0.53 -2.64 19.36
CA GLU A 85 -1.06 -1.35 19.81
C GLU A 85 -2.04 -0.79 18.75
N GLY A 86 -3.25 -0.43 19.17
CA GLY A 86 -4.44 -0.35 18.32
C GLY A 86 -4.34 0.52 17.05
N LEU A 87 -3.49 1.55 17.01
CA LEU A 87 -3.30 2.38 15.81
C LEU A 87 -2.52 1.67 14.71
N GLY A 88 -1.59 0.79 15.07
CA GLY A 88 -0.74 0.10 14.09
C GLY A 88 -1.42 -1.07 13.39
N ASN A 89 -2.31 -1.77 14.08
CA ASN A 89 -3.15 -2.79 13.44
C ASN A 89 -4.13 -2.19 12.43
N GLN A 90 -4.64 -0.98 12.70
CA GLN A 90 -5.50 -0.27 11.74
C GLN A 90 -4.71 0.15 10.49
N PHE A 91 -3.47 0.60 10.64
CA PHE A 91 -2.56 0.87 9.52
C PHE A 91 -2.38 -0.36 8.63
N LEU A 92 -2.00 -1.49 9.22
CA LEU A 92 -1.77 -2.74 8.50
C LEU A 92 -3.05 -3.29 7.84
N SER A 93 -4.21 -3.12 8.49
CA SER A 93 -5.50 -3.49 7.90
C SER A 93 -5.82 -2.64 6.67
N ASN A 94 -5.56 -1.33 6.72
CA ASN A 94 -5.84 -0.44 5.59
C ASN A 94 -4.88 -0.66 4.41
N ILE A 95 -3.62 -1.06 4.68
CA ILE A 95 -2.69 -1.43 3.61
C ILE A 95 -3.15 -2.67 2.84
N LYS A 96 -3.84 -3.61 3.49
CA LYS A 96 -4.37 -4.81 2.81
C LYS A 96 -5.49 -4.51 1.81
N GLU A 97 -6.08 -3.31 1.87
CA GLU A 97 -7.19 -2.87 1.02
C GLU A 97 -6.72 -2.07 -0.21
N VAL A 98 -5.41 -1.89 -0.39
CA VAL A 98 -4.80 -1.17 -1.52
C VAL A 98 -3.93 -2.08 -2.39
N ASP A 99 -3.81 -1.73 -3.66
CA ASP A 99 -3.03 -2.49 -4.66
C ASP A 99 -1.57 -2.02 -4.73
N ALA A 100 -1.31 -0.78 -4.32
CA ALA A 100 0.02 -0.18 -4.30
C ALA A 100 0.18 0.79 -3.13
N VAL A 101 1.43 1.04 -2.77
CA VAL A 101 1.80 1.94 -1.68
C VAL A 101 2.66 3.07 -2.22
N ALA A 102 2.29 4.31 -1.89
CA ALA A 102 3.10 5.50 -2.09
C ALA A 102 3.65 5.97 -0.73
N HIS A 103 4.95 5.75 -0.53
CA HIS A 103 5.62 6.10 0.72
C HIS A 103 6.13 7.55 0.68
N VAL A 104 5.55 8.42 1.52
CA VAL A 104 5.99 9.80 1.72
C VAL A 104 7.07 9.86 2.79
N VAL A 105 8.26 10.32 2.40
CA VAL A 105 9.44 10.42 3.26
C VAL A 105 9.80 11.89 3.44
N ARG A 106 10.06 12.31 4.69
CA ARG A 106 10.42 13.70 5.01
C ARG A 106 11.88 13.96 4.66
N CYS A 107 12.12 14.81 3.67
CA CYS A 107 13.46 15.25 3.25
C CYS A 107 13.70 16.76 3.45
N PHE A 108 13.06 17.35 4.47
CA PHE A 108 13.17 18.78 4.77
C PHE A 108 13.24 19.03 6.29
N GLU A 109 13.98 20.06 6.68
CA GLU A 109 14.09 20.55 8.06
C GLU A 109 13.13 21.72 8.27
N ASP A 110 12.47 21.76 9.44
CA ASP A 110 11.62 22.88 9.88
C ASP A 110 11.55 22.86 11.41
N ASP A 111 12.01 23.93 12.04
CA ASP A 111 12.06 24.09 13.50
C ASP A 111 10.67 24.09 14.16
N ASN A 112 9.62 24.34 13.39
CA ASN A 112 8.24 24.34 13.88
C ASN A 112 7.58 22.95 13.81
N ILE A 113 8.24 21.95 13.21
CA ILE A 113 7.66 20.63 12.95
C ILE A 113 8.49 19.55 13.63
N THR A 114 7.97 19.00 14.72
CA THR A 114 8.61 17.92 15.46
C THR A 114 8.63 16.62 14.66
N HIS A 115 9.77 15.93 14.72
CA HIS A 115 9.93 14.58 14.18
C HIS A 115 9.66 13.54 15.28
N VAL A 116 8.98 12.44 14.95
CA VAL A 116 8.60 11.41 15.93
C VAL A 116 9.80 10.82 16.65
N ASN A 117 10.94 10.69 15.95
CA ASN A 117 12.18 10.18 16.51
C ASN A 117 13.12 11.28 17.04
N GLY A 118 12.66 12.54 17.13
CA GLY A 118 13.45 13.68 17.59
C GLY A 118 14.51 14.19 16.60
N LYS A 119 14.96 13.35 15.66
CA LYS A 119 15.86 13.71 14.55
C LYS A 119 15.28 13.20 13.23
N ILE A 120 15.40 14.01 12.18
CA ILE A 120 15.01 13.65 10.81
C ILE A 120 16.09 12.75 10.23
N ASP A 121 15.72 11.57 9.76
CA ASP A 121 16.62 10.61 9.12
C ASP A 121 15.82 9.80 8.08
N PRO A 122 15.77 10.26 6.83
CA PRO A 122 14.91 9.68 5.79
C PRO A 122 15.12 8.18 5.59
N ILE A 123 16.37 7.71 5.71
CA ILE A 123 16.72 6.30 5.53
C ILE A 123 16.16 5.47 6.69
N LYS A 124 16.36 5.91 7.93
CA LYS A 124 15.78 5.21 9.09
C LYS A 124 14.26 5.23 9.09
N ASP A 125 13.65 6.31 8.61
CA ASP A 125 12.20 6.41 8.52
C ASP A 125 11.62 5.39 7.53
N ILE A 126 12.34 5.16 6.41
CA ILE A 126 12.03 4.08 5.46
C ILE A 126 12.17 2.72 6.15
N GLU A 127 13.31 2.45 6.78
CA GLU A 127 13.60 1.18 7.46
C GLU A 127 12.56 0.84 8.53
N ILE A 128 12.07 1.82 9.29
CA ILE A 128 11.03 1.60 10.32
C ILE A 128 9.75 1.04 9.69
N ILE A 129 9.28 1.67 8.61
CA ILE A 129 8.06 1.24 7.95
C ILE A 129 8.25 -0.13 7.28
N GLU A 130 9.36 -0.34 6.58
CA GLU A 130 9.69 -1.62 5.95
C GLU A 130 9.78 -2.76 6.98
N THR A 131 10.40 -2.50 8.14
CA THR A 131 10.49 -3.46 9.24
C THR A 131 9.11 -3.84 9.78
N GLU A 132 8.21 -2.88 9.98
CA GLU A 132 6.87 -3.16 10.48
C GLU A 132 6.01 -3.95 9.47
N LEU A 133 6.18 -3.68 8.17
CA LEU A 133 5.54 -4.46 7.11
C LEU A 133 6.09 -5.90 7.07
N LEU A 134 7.42 -6.05 7.13
CA LEU A 134 8.10 -7.34 7.15
C LEU A 134 7.68 -8.19 8.37
N LEU A 135 7.61 -7.60 9.56
CA LEU A 135 7.15 -8.29 10.77
C LEU A 135 5.67 -8.70 10.66
N SER A 136 4.83 -7.87 10.03
CA SER A 136 3.44 -8.22 9.77
C SER A 136 3.33 -9.42 8.84
N ASP A 137 4.11 -9.45 7.76
CA ASP A 137 4.12 -10.56 6.79
C ASP A 137 4.61 -11.85 7.42
N ILE A 138 5.68 -11.81 8.21
CA ILE A 138 6.18 -12.96 8.99
C ILE A 138 5.06 -13.51 9.88
N SER A 139 4.44 -12.66 10.71
CA SER A 139 3.38 -13.13 11.62
C SER A 139 2.17 -13.72 10.88
N ASN A 140 1.80 -13.13 9.73
CA ASN A 140 0.71 -13.66 8.91
C ASN A 140 1.06 -15.02 8.29
N LEU A 141 2.30 -15.19 7.82
CA LEU A 141 2.78 -16.44 7.23
C LEU A 141 2.94 -17.55 8.27
N GLU A 142 3.48 -17.26 9.46
CA GLU A 142 3.56 -18.23 10.56
C GLU A 142 2.18 -18.76 10.98
N LYS A 143 1.18 -17.88 11.08
CA LYS A 143 -0.21 -18.28 11.37
C LYS A 143 -0.78 -19.19 10.28
N ARG A 144 -0.47 -18.89 9.01
CA ARG A 144 -0.89 -19.73 7.87
C ARG A 144 -0.17 -21.07 7.85
N GLN A 145 1.14 -21.09 8.14
CA GLN A 145 1.99 -22.28 8.20
C GLN A 145 1.38 -23.32 9.16
N VAL A 146 1.07 -22.94 10.40
CA VAL A 146 0.45 -23.83 11.41
C VAL A 146 -0.86 -24.46 10.91
N SER A 147 -1.66 -23.71 10.14
CA SER A 147 -2.90 -24.22 9.57
C SER A 147 -2.68 -25.20 8.41
N LEU A 148 -1.65 -24.96 7.60
CA LEU A 148 -1.29 -25.81 6.45
C LEU A 148 -0.57 -27.07 6.87
N GLU A 149 0.25 -27.05 7.91
CA GLU A 149 0.88 -28.24 8.49
C GLU A 149 -0.15 -29.30 8.88
N LYS A 150 -1.27 -28.87 9.48
CA LYS A 150 -2.37 -29.78 9.86
C LYS A 150 -3.01 -30.42 8.63
N LYS A 151 -3.19 -29.68 7.54
CA LYS A 151 -3.79 -30.18 6.28
C LYS A 151 -2.81 -31.02 5.45
N ALA A 152 -1.52 -30.69 5.48
CA ALA A 152 -0.46 -31.44 4.81
C ALA A 152 -0.32 -32.86 5.40
N LYS A 153 -0.57 -33.03 6.71
CA LYS A 153 -0.63 -34.35 7.37
C LYS A 153 -1.77 -35.23 6.85
N SER A 154 -2.86 -34.65 6.32
CA SER A 154 -3.94 -35.38 5.65
C SER A 154 -3.69 -35.71 4.16
N ASN A 155 -2.42 -35.66 3.70
CA ASN A 155 -2.01 -35.97 2.32
C ASN A 155 -2.59 -35.06 1.22
N ASP A 156 -3.05 -33.87 1.58
CA ASP A 156 -3.41 -32.85 0.59
C ASP A 156 -2.16 -32.33 -0.13
N LYS A 157 -2.09 -32.55 -1.45
CA LYS A 157 -0.94 -32.16 -2.27
C LYS A 157 -0.78 -30.64 -2.35
N ASP A 158 -1.88 -29.91 -2.43
CA ASP A 158 -1.85 -28.46 -2.56
C ASP A 158 -1.33 -27.79 -1.27
N SER A 159 -1.79 -28.26 -0.11
CA SER A 159 -1.28 -27.80 1.18
C SER A 159 0.21 -28.08 1.38
N LYS A 160 0.72 -29.21 0.85
CA LYS A 160 2.17 -29.51 0.90
C LYS A 160 2.98 -28.56 0.03
N GLU A 161 2.54 -28.28 -1.19
CA GLU A 161 3.21 -27.32 -2.08
C GLU A 161 3.21 -25.90 -1.49
N LYS A 162 2.08 -25.46 -0.93
CA LYS A 162 1.98 -24.17 -0.22
C LYS A 162 2.87 -24.09 1.01
N LEU A 163 2.97 -25.18 1.78
CA LEU A 163 3.80 -25.20 2.99
C LEU A 163 5.28 -25.00 2.63
N ILE A 164 5.79 -25.72 1.63
CA ILE A 164 7.16 -25.55 1.13
C ILE A 164 7.43 -24.10 0.71
N LEU A 165 6.50 -23.51 -0.05
CA LEU A 165 6.63 -22.12 -0.49
C LEU A 165 6.62 -21.13 0.69
N ILE A 166 5.76 -21.34 1.69
CA ILE A 166 5.73 -20.49 2.88
C ILE A 166 7.04 -20.60 3.66
N ASP A 167 7.59 -21.80 3.81
CA ASP A 167 8.86 -22.03 4.52
C ASP A 167 10.01 -21.26 3.83
N GLU A 168 10.11 -21.34 2.50
CA GLU A 168 11.10 -20.60 1.71
C GLU A 168 10.93 -19.07 1.82
N ILE A 169 9.70 -18.58 1.81
CA ILE A 169 9.41 -17.14 1.96
C ILE A 169 9.77 -16.67 3.37
N LEU A 170 9.38 -17.42 4.41
CA LEU A 170 9.70 -17.10 5.80
C LEU A 170 11.20 -17.05 6.04
N GLU A 171 11.98 -17.95 5.45
CA GLU A 171 13.44 -17.92 5.53
C GLU A 171 14.02 -16.63 4.93
N LYS A 172 13.51 -16.19 3.77
CA LYS A 172 13.94 -14.93 3.14
C LYS A 172 13.58 -13.71 3.99
N LEU A 173 12.35 -13.65 4.49
CA LEU A 173 11.86 -12.54 5.32
C LEU A 173 12.65 -12.43 6.63
N ASN A 174 12.95 -13.55 7.29
CA ASN A 174 13.76 -13.57 8.52
C ASN A 174 15.19 -13.07 8.32
N ASN A 175 15.69 -13.05 7.08
CA ASN A 175 16.96 -12.45 6.71
C ASN A 175 16.85 -10.95 6.33
N ASN A 176 15.78 -10.27 6.75
CA ASN A 176 15.46 -8.87 6.45
C ASN A 176 15.31 -8.54 4.95
N ASN A 177 14.95 -9.53 4.12
CA ASN A 177 14.67 -9.28 2.71
C ASN A 177 13.17 -9.14 2.51
N LEU A 178 12.71 -8.00 2.00
CA LEU A 178 11.32 -7.85 1.56
C LEU A 178 11.02 -8.86 0.44
N PHE A 179 9.79 -9.36 0.46
CA PHE A 179 9.35 -10.31 -0.56
C PHE A 179 9.14 -9.60 -1.90
N ASP A 180 9.88 -10.03 -2.93
CA ASP A 180 9.64 -9.63 -4.32
C ASP A 180 8.90 -10.75 -5.05
N PHE A 181 7.69 -10.46 -5.53
CA PHE A 181 6.90 -11.39 -6.33
C PHE A 181 7.63 -11.89 -7.59
N LYS A 182 8.53 -11.07 -8.17
CA LYS A 182 9.35 -11.46 -9.32
C LYS A 182 10.35 -12.57 -9.02
N SER A 183 10.62 -12.85 -7.74
CA SER A 183 11.50 -13.94 -7.31
C SER A 183 10.81 -15.31 -7.28
N LEU A 184 9.51 -15.38 -7.60
CA LEU A 184 8.77 -16.63 -7.67
C LEU A 184 8.92 -17.32 -9.02
N ASP A 185 9.10 -18.63 -8.98
CA ASP A 185 8.97 -19.48 -10.16
C ASP A 185 7.52 -19.52 -10.67
N GLU A 186 7.33 -19.74 -11.97
CA GLU A 186 6.00 -19.81 -12.61
C GLU A 186 5.07 -20.83 -11.93
N LYS A 187 5.62 -21.92 -11.38
CA LYS A 187 4.86 -22.92 -10.64
C LYS A 187 4.21 -22.35 -9.38
N ASN A 188 4.83 -21.37 -8.74
CA ASN A 188 4.42 -20.79 -7.47
C ASN A 188 3.52 -19.56 -7.66
N ILE A 189 3.52 -18.95 -8.85
CA ILE A 189 2.64 -17.82 -9.21
C ILE A 189 1.16 -18.17 -9.02
N LYS A 190 0.76 -19.43 -9.27
CA LYS A 190 -0.64 -19.90 -9.09
C LYS A 190 -1.21 -19.74 -7.68
N TYR A 191 -0.36 -19.44 -6.69
CA TYR A 191 -0.74 -19.29 -5.29
C TYR A 191 -0.96 -17.84 -4.83
N PHE A 192 -0.82 -16.88 -5.74
CA PHE A 192 -1.09 -15.46 -5.56
C PHE A 192 -2.23 -15.03 -6.47
#